data_AF-A0A2T9XX57-F1
#
_entry.id   AF-A0A2T9XX57-F1
#
_cell.length_a   1.000
_cell.length_b   1.000
_cell.length_c   1.000
_cell.angle_alpha   90.00
_cell.angle_beta   90.00
_cell.angle_gamma   90.00
#
_symmetry.space_group_name_H-M   'P 1'
#
loop_
_entity.id
_entity.type
_entity.pdbx_description
1 polymer ?
#
loop_
_entity_poly.entity_id
_entity_poly.type
_entity_poly.pdbx_seq_one_letter_code
_entity_poly.pdbx_strand_id
1 'polypeptide(L)'
;MKTTITALILFLSPVFSAVGVLSGKSNQLADLNSVMDAAGVKRFPCSPGYIGLDCGIPDNLTLNTLSCYLKGKPGKSAGAVFIYNDPTNSVDIQKCMNKCVDDVLK
;
A
#
# COMPACT_ATOMS: atom_id res chain seq x y z
N MET A 1 -1.54 -11.28 51.66
CA MET A 1 -0.64 -11.75 50.58
C MET A 1 -1.50 -11.93 49.34
N LYS A 2 -1.52 -10.95 48.41
CA LYS A 2 -1.04 -11.07 47.01
C LYS A 2 -1.35 -12.46 46.43
N THR A 3 -2.17 -12.60 45.39
CA THR A 3 -1.86 -12.07 44.05
C THR A 3 -3.10 -11.71 43.23
N THR A 4 -3.18 -10.43 42.89
CA THR A 4 -3.97 -9.87 41.79
C THR A 4 -3.55 -10.56 40.50
N ILE A 5 -4.49 -11.26 39.84
CA ILE A 5 -4.30 -11.82 38.50
C ILE A 5 -4.20 -10.63 37.54
N THR A 6 -2.97 -10.21 37.31
CA THR A 6 -2.63 -9.15 36.38
C THR A 6 -2.89 -9.70 34.99
N ALA A 7 -3.91 -9.18 34.32
CA ALA A 7 -4.23 -9.48 32.93
C ALA A 7 -3.01 -9.20 32.06
N LEU A 8 -2.22 -10.24 31.78
CA LEU A 8 -1.15 -10.18 30.80
C LEU A 8 -1.79 -10.37 29.42
N ILE A 9 -2.48 -9.32 28.96
CA ILE A 9 -2.72 -9.14 27.54
C ILE A 9 -1.33 -8.89 26.97
N LEU A 10 -0.73 -9.96 26.46
CA LEU A 10 0.47 -9.88 25.64
C LEU A 10 0.15 -8.87 24.55
N PHE A 11 0.84 -7.74 24.61
CA PHE A 11 0.98 -6.75 23.57
C PHE A 11 1.58 -7.43 22.33
N LEU A 12 0.80 -8.26 21.65
CA LEU A 12 0.88 -8.40 20.21
C LEU A 12 0.21 -7.17 19.64
N SER A 13 0.81 -6.00 19.87
CA SER A 13 0.73 -4.95 18.87
C SER A 13 1.19 -5.61 17.57
N PRO A 14 0.38 -5.65 16.50
CA PRO A 14 0.98 -5.79 15.20
C PRO A 14 1.89 -4.55 15.04
N VAL A 15 3.19 -4.71 15.30
CA VAL A 15 4.22 -3.77 14.86
C VAL A 15 4.39 -3.98 13.36
N PHE A 16 3.31 -3.68 12.65
CA PHE A 16 3.30 -3.38 11.24
C PHE A 16 2.32 -2.22 11.15
N SER A 17 2.82 -1.01 11.41
CA SER A 17 2.28 0.17 10.76
C SER A 17 2.49 -0.07 9.26
N ALA A 18 1.59 -0.82 8.63
CA ALA A 18 1.68 -1.20 7.24
C ALA A 18 1.32 0.00 6.38
N VAL A 19 2.21 0.99 6.36
CA VAL A 19 2.32 1.89 5.22
C VAL A 19 2.79 0.99 4.08
N GLY A 20 1.91 0.77 3.09
CA GLY A 20 2.12 -0.23 2.05
C GLY A 20 3.41 -0.01 1.26
N VAL A 21 3.80 -1.00 0.47
CA VAL A 21 4.99 -0.89 -0.40
C VAL A 21 4.53 -0.97 -1.84
N LEU A 22 4.85 0.05 -2.64
CA LEU A 22 4.65 -0.01 -4.08
C LEU A 22 5.84 -0.74 -4.70
N SER A 23 5.59 -1.87 -5.35
CA SER A 23 6.62 -2.81 -5.78
C SER A 23 6.57 -3.08 -7.28
N GLY A 24 7.74 -3.35 -7.87
CA GLY A 24 7.92 -3.73 -9.26
C GLY A 24 9.22 -4.53 -9.48
N LYS A 25 9.48 -4.95 -10.72
CA LYS A 25 10.75 -5.61 -11.08
C LYS A 25 11.91 -4.61 -11.09
N SER A 26 13.15 -5.11 -11.07
CA SER A 26 14.37 -4.30 -10.99
C SER A 26 14.53 -3.27 -12.12
N ASN A 27 13.95 -3.51 -13.30
CA ASN A 27 13.99 -2.61 -14.45
C ASN A 27 12.77 -1.68 -14.58
N GLN A 28 11.85 -1.69 -13.60
CA GLN A 28 10.56 -0.99 -13.68
C GLN A 28 10.53 0.32 -12.89
N LEU A 29 11.67 0.96 -12.63
CA LEU A 29 11.71 2.27 -11.95
C LEU A 29 10.90 3.33 -12.72
N ALA A 30 10.96 3.31 -14.05
CA ALA A 30 10.17 4.21 -14.90
C ALA A 30 8.66 3.95 -14.76
N ASP A 31 8.25 2.69 -14.70
CA ASP A 31 6.84 2.31 -14.52
C ASP A 31 6.34 2.73 -13.12
N LEU A 32 7.15 2.55 -12.08
CA LEU A 32 6.84 2.98 -10.71
C LEU A 32 6.63 4.50 -10.64
N ASN A 33 7.52 5.29 -11.25
CA ASN A 33 7.37 6.74 -11.34
C ASN A 33 6.12 7.13 -12.13
N SER A 34 5.85 6.46 -13.25
CA SER A 34 4.67 6.70 -14.08
C SER A 34 3.36 6.44 -13.31
N VAL A 35 3.32 5.37 -12.50
CA VAL A 35 2.17 5.10 -11.61
C VAL A 35 1.98 6.20 -10.58
N MET A 36 3.06 6.69 -9.94
CA MET A 36 2.96 7.79 -8.98
C MET A 36 2.44 9.07 -9.64
N ASP A 37 2.98 9.43 -10.80
CA ASP A 37 2.58 10.62 -11.55
C ASP A 37 1.12 10.52 -12.00
N ALA A 38 0.71 9.36 -12.54
CA ALA A 38 -0.65 9.14 -13.03
C ALA A 38 -1.69 9.04 -11.90
N ALA A 39 -1.28 8.58 -10.71
CA ALA A 39 -2.10 8.61 -9.51
C ALA A 39 -2.15 10.01 -8.87
N GLY A 40 -1.33 10.96 -9.32
CA GLY A 40 -1.28 12.31 -8.78
C GLY A 40 -0.63 12.40 -7.39
N VAL A 41 0.21 11.43 -7.03
CA VAL A 41 0.92 11.42 -5.74
C VAL A 41 2.36 11.92 -5.93
N LYS A 42 2.96 12.44 -4.85
CA LYS A 42 4.38 12.84 -4.89
C LYS A 42 5.25 11.61 -5.13
N ARG A 43 6.32 11.75 -5.91
CA ARG A 43 7.33 10.69 -6.05
C ARG A 43 8.04 10.47 -4.73
N PHE A 44 8.24 9.20 -4.38
CA PHE A 44 8.99 8.78 -3.20
C PHE A 44 10.08 7.78 -3.60
N PRO A 45 11.19 7.72 -2.84
CA PRO A 45 12.32 6.89 -3.21
C PRO A 45 11.97 5.40 -3.21
N CYS A 46 12.58 4.69 -4.15
CA CYS A 46 12.52 3.24 -4.24
C CYS A 46 13.90 2.65 -3.94
N SER A 47 13.93 1.51 -3.26
CA SER A 47 15.14 0.75 -2.96
C SER A 47 15.06 -0.66 -3.55
N PRO A 48 16.19 -1.34 -3.76
CA PRO A 48 16.18 -2.76 -4.06
C PRO A 48 15.38 -3.55 -3.03
N GLY A 49 14.47 -4.40 -3.51
CA GLY A 49 13.53 -5.19 -2.73
C GLY A 49 13.55 -6.67 -3.11
N TYR A 50 12.69 -7.48 -2.49
CA TYR A 50 12.67 -8.94 -2.71
C TYR A 50 12.37 -9.34 -4.17
N ILE A 51 11.45 -8.62 -4.83
CA ILE A 51 11.06 -8.87 -6.23
C ILE A 51 11.86 -8.02 -7.21
N GLY A 52 12.38 -6.87 -6.76
CA GLY A 52 13.12 -5.95 -7.59
C GLY A 52 13.26 -4.59 -6.93
N LEU A 53 12.23 -3.76 -7.04
CA LEU A 53 12.18 -2.43 -6.44
C LEU A 53 10.99 -2.33 -5.50
N ASP A 54 11.23 -1.74 -4.33
CA ASP A 54 10.25 -1.47 -3.29
C ASP A 54 10.30 0.03 -2.96
N CYS A 55 9.16 0.71 -3.10
CA CYS A 55 8.98 2.11 -2.78
C CYS A 55 8.06 2.20 -1.56
N GLY A 56 8.61 2.62 -0.42
CA GLY A 56 7.85 2.75 0.82
C GLY A 56 6.83 3.89 0.70
N ILE A 57 5.54 3.57 0.84
CA ILE A 57 4.47 4.57 0.74
C ILE A 57 4.50 5.41 2.02
N PRO A 58 4.55 6.75 1.94
CA PRO A 58 4.81 7.61 3.11
C PRO A 58 3.61 7.76 4.05
N ASP A 59 2.38 7.63 3.56
CA ASP A 59 1.16 7.87 4.32
C ASP A 59 -0.06 7.12 3.76
N ASN A 60 -1.14 7.07 4.55
CA ASN A 60 -2.37 6.37 4.20
C ASN A 60 -3.12 7.01 3.02
N LEU A 61 -3.01 8.33 2.83
CA LEU A 61 -3.67 9.01 1.71
C LEU A 61 -3.05 8.54 0.40
N THR A 62 -1.72 8.57 0.32
CA THR A 62 -0.94 8.07 -0.81
C THR A 62 -1.23 6.59 -1.07
N LEU A 63 -1.33 5.77 -0.02
CA LEU A 63 -1.70 4.36 -0.13
C LEU A 63 -3.09 4.19 -0.76
N ASN A 64 -4.10 4.92 -0.27
CA ASN A 64 -5.46 4.85 -0.78
C ASN A 64 -5.53 5.31 -2.24
N THR A 65 -4.85 6.40 -2.59
CA THR A 65 -4.81 6.92 -3.96
C THR A 65 -4.15 5.93 -4.92
N LEU A 66 -3.00 5.36 -4.56
CA LEU A 66 -2.31 4.36 -5.36
C LEU A 66 -3.12 3.06 -5.49
N SER A 67 -3.71 2.58 -4.40
CA SER A 67 -4.58 1.39 -4.42
C SER A 67 -5.79 1.61 -5.33
N CYS A 68 -6.41 2.81 -5.30
CA CYS A 68 -7.51 3.12 -6.20
C CYS A 68 -7.08 3.16 -7.67
N TYR A 69 -5.93 3.78 -7.95
CA TYR A 69 -5.39 3.87 -9.31
C TYR A 69 -5.02 2.50 -9.88
N LEU A 70 -4.41 1.64 -9.07
CA LEU A 70 -3.94 0.32 -9.52
C LEU A 70 -5.06 -0.69 -9.69
N LYS A 71 -6.24 -0.42 -9.13
CA LYS A 71 -7.39 -1.33 -9.17
C LYS A 71 -7.80 -1.68 -10.60
N GLY A 72 -7.90 -2.98 -10.89
CA GLY A 72 -8.25 -3.49 -12.22
C GLY A 72 -7.10 -3.43 -13.24
N LYS A 73 -5.91 -2.94 -12.86
CA LYS A 73 -4.71 -3.00 -13.69
C LYS A 73 -3.96 -4.31 -13.41
N PRO A 74 -3.15 -4.79 -14.38
CA PRO A 74 -2.27 -5.93 -14.14
C PRO A 74 -1.39 -5.71 -12.92
N GLY A 75 -1.24 -6.74 -12.07
CA GLY A 75 -0.40 -6.70 -10.86
C GLY A 75 0.77 -7.68 -10.92
N LYS A 76 1.22 -8.16 -9.76
CA LYS A 76 2.40 -9.03 -9.59
C LYS A 76 2.46 -10.21 -10.57
N SER A 77 1.37 -10.98 -10.72
CA SER A 77 1.34 -12.18 -11.57
C SER A 77 1.53 -11.88 -13.06
N ALA A 78 1.17 -10.68 -13.50
CA ALA A 78 1.41 -10.20 -14.87
C ALA A 78 2.77 -9.49 -15.02
N GLY A 79 3.56 -9.40 -13.94
CA GLY A 79 4.84 -8.70 -13.94
C GLY A 79 4.72 -7.18 -14.04
N ALA A 80 3.58 -6.62 -13.62
CA ALA A 80 3.33 -5.18 -13.56
C ALA A 80 3.49 -4.66 -12.12
N VAL A 81 3.45 -3.33 -11.96
CA VAL A 81 3.52 -2.64 -10.66
C VAL A 81 2.33 -3.01 -9.78
N PHE A 82 2.57 -3.23 -8.49
CA PHE A 82 1.55 -3.64 -7.52
C PHE A 82 1.89 -3.11 -6.13
N ILE A 83 0.92 -3.17 -5.20
CA ILE A 83 1.18 -2.89 -3.78
C ILE A 83 1.39 -4.22 -3.04
N TYR A 84 2.51 -4.35 -2.33
CA TYR A 84 2.81 -5.54 -1.51
C TYR A 84 1.76 -5.73 -0.42
N ASN A 85 1.30 -6.96 -0.22
CA ASN A 85 0.15 -7.32 0.63
C ASN A 85 -1.21 -6.72 0.22
N ASP A 86 -1.35 -6.24 -1.02
CA ASP A 86 -2.66 -6.05 -1.67
C ASP A 86 -2.91 -7.22 -2.66
N PRO A 87 -3.37 -8.39 -2.18
CA PRO A 87 -3.63 -9.54 -3.03
C PRO A 87 -4.84 -9.34 -3.97
N THR A 88 -5.55 -8.22 -3.87
CA THR A 88 -6.87 -8.00 -4.47
C THR A 88 -6.94 -6.68 -5.23
N ASN A 89 -6.05 -6.53 -6.22
CA ASN A 89 -6.22 -5.58 -7.31
C ASN A 89 -7.44 -5.92 -8.23
N SER A 90 -8.49 -6.52 -7.66
CA SER A 90 -9.78 -6.88 -8.24
C SER A 90 -10.94 -6.63 -7.24
N VAL A 91 -11.91 -5.82 -7.71
CA VAL A 91 -13.31 -5.70 -7.26
C VAL A 91 -13.67 -4.75 -6.10
N ASP A 92 -14.72 -3.98 -6.38
CA ASP A 92 -15.43 -2.95 -5.63
C ASP A 92 -15.02 -1.49 -5.86
N ILE A 93 -15.37 -1.01 -7.06
CA ILE A 93 -15.26 0.40 -7.49
C ILE A 93 -16.05 1.32 -6.54
N GLN A 94 -17.19 0.88 -5.99
CA GLN A 94 -18.02 1.72 -5.13
C GLN A 94 -17.34 1.99 -3.78
N LYS A 95 -16.70 0.98 -3.18
CA LYS A 95 -15.93 1.17 -1.94
C LYS A 95 -14.73 2.10 -2.12
N CYS A 96 -14.09 2.09 -3.30
CA CYS A 96 -12.98 3.00 -3.58
C CYS A 96 -13.45 4.44 -3.82
N MET A 97 -14.52 4.60 -4.62
CA MET A 97 -15.11 5.91 -4.87
C MET A 97 -15.59 6.55 -3.57
N ASN A 98 -16.32 5.83 -2.71
CA ASN A 98 -16.79 6.39 -1.45
C ASN A 98 -15.63 6.80 -0.56
N LYS A 99 -14.58 5.98 -0.43
CA LYS A 99 -13.40 6.33 0.38
C LYS A 99 -12.61 7.51 -0.19
N CYS A 100 -12.39 7.56 -1.50
CA CYS A 100 -11.71 8.69 -2.14
C CYS A 100 -12.53 9.98 -2.04
N VAL A 101 -13.86 9.89 -2.15
CA VAL A 101 -14.77 11.03 -2.00
C VAL A 101 -14.83 11.50 -0.54
N ASP A 102 -14.88 10.57 0.44
CA ASP A 102 -14.88 10.86 1.87
C ASP A 102 -13.59 11.55 2.34
N ASP A 103 -12.44 11.19 1.76
CA ASP A 103 -11.13 11.79 2.09
C ASP A 103 -10.97 13.19 1.46
N VAL A 104 -11.67 13.50 0.36
CA VAL A 104 -11.67 14.85 -0.29
C VAL A 104 -12.67 15.81 0.37
N LEU A 105 -13.73 15.29 0.99
CA LEU A 105 -14.80 16.10 1.60
C LEU A 105 -14.54 16.48 3.08
N LYS A 106 -13.35 16.22 3.62
CA LYS A 106 -12.89 16.70 4.94
C LYS A 106 -11.91 17.84 4.80
#